data_AF-A0A836KXD6-F1
#
_entry.id   AF-A0A836KXD6-F1
#
_cell.length_a   1.000
_cell.length_b   1.000
_cell.length_c   1.000
_cell.angle_alpha   90.00
_cell.angle_beta   90.00
_cell.angle_gamma   90.00
#
_symmetry.space_group_name_H-M   'P 1'
#
loop_
_entity.id
_entity.type
_entity.pdbx_description
1 polymer ?
#
loop_
_entity_poly.entity_id
_entity_poly.type
_entity_poly.pdbx_seq_one_letter_code
_entity_poly.pdbx_strand_id
1 'polypeptide(L)'
;MSYSPFLTALYEDVRNRLPLWTTQYVQPVSHAASAVSSTWIDASGAKQQRLFIAVEVSNTNWIVEAVLRDWRALVDAWHGEHEEGEVSCFLGFVDLAGTVSYYRCETAAPSTLCSGADSHLTRS
;
A
#
# COMPACT_ATOMS: atom_id res chain seq x y z
N MET A 1 0.23 -21.04 -1.10
CA MET A 1 1.07 -20.02 -1.75
C MET A 1 2.17 -19.63 -0.77
N SER A 2 3.43 -19.61 -1.19
CA SER A 2 4.52 -19.03 -0.38
C SER A 2 4.70 -17.59 -0.83
N TYR A 3 4.55 -16.64 0.08
CA TYR A 3 4.82 -15.22 -0.20
C TYR A 3 6.33 -14.95 -0.07
N SER A 4 6.82 -13.89 -0.72
CA SER A 4 8.22 -13.49 -0.57
C SER A 4 8.46 -12.99 0.87
N PRO A 5 9.68 -13.17 1.43
CA PRO A 5 10.00 -12.66 2.76
C PRO A 5 9.73 -11.15 2.92
N PHE A 6 9.95 -10.36 1.86
CA PHE A 6 9.66 -8.93 1.85
C PHE A 6 8.16 -8.63 1.96
N LEU A 7 7.32 -9.36 1.22
CA LEU A 7 5.87 -9.18 1.31
C LEU A 7 5.33 -9.61 2.68
N THR A 8 5.89 -10.68 3.26
CA THR A 8 5.57 -11.12 4.62
C THR A 8 6.00 -10.09 5.66
N ALA A 9 7.19 -9.51 5.54
CA ALA A 9 7.65 -8.44 6.44
C ALA A 9 6.74 -7.21 6.37
N LEU A 10 6.32 -6.80 5.17
CA LEU A 10 5.34 -5.72 4.99
C LEU A 10 4.00 -6.06 5.65
N TYR A 11 3.49 -7.28 5.47
CA TYR A 11 2.23 -7.73 6.06
C TYR A 11 2.27 -7.63 7.59
N GLU A 12 3.32 -8.16 8.22
CA GLU A 12 3.46 -8.13 9.67
C GLU A 12 3.64 -6.70 10.19
N ASP A 13 4.41 -5.84 9.51
CA ASP A 13 4.58 -4.43 9.93
C ASP A 13 3.24 -3.66 9.85
N VAL A 14 2.48 -3.83 8.76
CA VAL A 14 1.14 -3.22 8.61
C VAL A 14 0.20 -3.71 9.70
N ARG A 15 0.13 -5.02 9.93
CA ARG A 15 -0.73 -5.64 10.95
C ARG A 15 -0.39 -5.14 12.36
N ASN A 16 0.89 -5.00 12.67
CA ASN A 16 1.34 -4.52 13.98
C ASN A 16 1.06 -3.04 14.20
N ARG A 17 1.17 -2.21 13.15
CA ARG A 17 0.89 -0.76 13.22
C ARG A 17 -0.61 -0.43 13.20
N LEU A 18 -1.41 -1.28 12.56
CA LEU A 18 -2.86 -1.11 12.42
C LEU A 18 -3.60 -2.30 13.05
N PRO A 19 -3.47 -2.53 14.37
CA PRO A 19 -3.95 -3.77 15.01
C PRO A 19 -5.48 -3.93 15.02
N LEU A 20 -6.23 -2.84 14.80
CA LEU A 20 -7.69 -2.86 14.70
C LEU A 20 -8.19 -3.04 13.25
N TRP A 21 -7.28 -3.03 12.29
CA TRP A 21 -7.60 -3.15 10.87
C TRP A 21 -7.47 -4.61 10.43
N THR A 22 -8.27 -5.00 9.44
CA THR A 22 -8.17 -6.32 8.82
C THR A 22 -7.15 -6.27 7.69
N THR A 23 -5.99 -6.87 7.92
CA THR A 23 -4.87 -6.91 6.96
C THR A 23 -4.88 -8.21 6.13
N GLN A 24 -4.76 -8.10 4.81
CA GLN A 24 -4.80 -9.22 3.87
C GLN A 24 -3.75 -9.06 2.76
N TYR A 25 -3.30 -10.18 2.20
CA TYR A 25 -2.52 -10.15 0.96
C TYR A 25 -3.43 -9.83 -0.22
N VAL A 26 -2.96 -8.96 -1.11
CA VAL A 26 -3.67 -8.64 -2.35
C VAL A 26 -3.24 -9.61 -3.43
N GLN A 27 -4.22 -10.14 -4.16
CA GLN A 27 -3.94 -11.03 -5.28
C GLN A 27 -3.27 -10.20 -6.39
N PRO A 28 -2.08 -10.59 -6.87
CA PRO A 28 -1.38 -9.83 -7.90
C PRO A 28 -2.17 -9.82 -9.21
N VAL A 29 -2.39 -8.63 -9.76
CA VAL A 29 -2.93 -8.44 -11.13
C VAL A 29 -1.85 -8.80 -12.17
N SER A 30 -0.57 -8.66 -11.80
CA SER A 30 0.59 -9.10 -12.56
C SER A 30 1.70 -9.58 -11.62
N HIS A 31 2.68 -10.33 -12.14
CA HIS A 31 3.83 -10.81 -11.35
C HIS A 31 4.69 -9.70 -10.73
N ALA A 32 4.55 -8.45 -11.17
CA ALA A 32 5.42 -7.35 -10.77
C ALA A 32 4.90 -6.52 -9.58
N ALA A 33 3.62 -6.66 -9.22
CA ALA A 33 3.01 -5.86 -8.17
C ALA A 33 2.47 -6.76 -7.05
N SER A 34 3.24 -6.85 -5.97
CA SER A 34 2.81 -7.51 -4.73
C SER A 34 2.35 -6.45 -3.74
N ALA A 35 1.20 -6.66 -3.10
CA ALA A 35 0.66 -5.69 -2.16
C ALA A 35 -0.06 -6.36 -0.98
N VAL A 36 -0.26 -5.56 0.06
CA VAL A 36 -1.05 -5.85 1.25
C VAL A 36 -2.15 -4.82 1.33
N SER A 37 -3.38 -5.24 1.61
CA SER A 37 -4.47 -4.34 1.92
C SER A 37 -4.74 -4.34 3.42
N SER A 38 -5.22 -3.22 3.93
CA SER A 38 -5.73 -3.11 5.29
C SER A 38 -7.02 -2.33 5.27
N THR A 39 -8.07 -2.87 5.88
CA THR A 39 -9.40 -2.25 5.90
C THR A 39 -9.93 -2.08 7.32
N TRP A 40 -10.68 -1.02 7.55
CA TRP A 40 -11.33 -0.73 8.81
C TRP A 40 -12.70 -0.09 8.57
N ILE A 41 -13.63 -0.30 9.48
CA ILE A 41 -14.92 0.39 9.50
C ILE A 41 -14.88 1.31 10.71
N ASP A 42 -15.00 2.61 10.47
CA ASP A 42 -14.94 3.58 11.55
C ASP A 42 -16.24 3.64 12.36
N ALA A 43 -16.25 4.44 13.43
CA ALA A 43 -17.41 4.58 14.31
C ALA A 43 -18.65 5.16 13.60
N SER A 44 -18.50 5.81 12.45
CA SER A 44 -19.59 6.32 11.63
C SER A 44 -20.14 5.27 10.66
N GLY A 45 -19.49 4.11 10.56
CA GLY A 45 -19.81 3.06 9.59
C GLY A 45 -19.12 3.26 8.23
N ALA A 46 -18.27 4.29 8.08
CA ALA A 46 -17.54 4.52 6.85
C ALA A 46 -16.38 3.52 6.73
N LYS A 47 -16.24 2.95 5.53
CA LYS A 47 -15.18 2.01 5.21
C LYS A 47 -13.91 2.78 4.84
N GLN A 48 -12.82 2.42 5.49
CA GLN A 48 -11.49 2.99 5.33
C GLN A 48 -10.59 1.89 4.74
N GLN A 49 -9.90 2.21 3.64
CA GLN A 49 -9.16 1.20 2.89
C GLN A 49 -7.76 1.70 2.53
N ARG A 50 -6.76 0.90 2.87
CA ARG A 50 -5.36 1.20 2.59
C ARG A 50 -4.74 0.09 1.76
N LEU A 51 -4.02 0.47 0.71
CA LEU A 51 -3.24 -0.42 -0.13
C LEU A 51 -1.75 -0.13 0.07
N PHE A 52 -0.96 -1.15 0.36
CA PHE A 52 0.48 -1.07 0.59
C PHE A 52 1.21 -1.93 -0.44
N ILE A 53 1.89 -1.29 -1.39
CA ILE A 53 2.66 -1.97 -2.45
C ILE A 53 4.05 -2.26 -1.91
N ALA A 54 4.48 -3.51 -1.98
CA ALA A 54 5.79 -3.92 -1.51
C ALA A 54 6.88 -3.51 -2.52
N VAL A 55 7.90 -2.81 -2.03
CA VAL A 55 9.09 -2.43 -2.81
C VAL A 55 10.31 -2.98 -2.10
N GLU A 56 10.99 -3.94 -2.70
CA GLU A 56 12.26 -4.42 -2.17
C GLU A 56 13.34 -3.36 -2.36
N VAL A 57 14.03 -2.98 -1.28
CA VAL A 57 15.20 -2.09 -1.35
C VAL A 57 16.42 -2.92 -1.69
N SER A 58 17.00 -2.69 -2.86
CA SER A 58 18.29 -3.26 -3.24
C SER A 58 19.26 -2.15 -3.66
N ASN A 59 20.56 -2.44 -3.53
CA ASN A 59 21.65 -1.51 -3.81
C ASN A 59 21.77 -1.11 -5.29
N THR A 60 20.95 -1.71 -6.16
CA THR A 60 20.94 -1.48 -7.62
C THR A 60 19.59 -0.96 -8.15
N ASN A 61 18.60 -0.72 -7.28
CA ASN A 61 17.22 -0.51 -7.73
C ASN A 61 16.98 0.91 -8.26
N TRP A 62 17.01 1.06 -9.59
CA TRP A 62 16.18 2.06 -10.25
C TRP A 62 14.79 1.44 -10.50
N ILE A 63 13.72 2.19 -10.21
CA ILE A 63 12.37 1.76 -10.55
C ILE A 63 12.18 1.96 -12.05
N VAL A 64 12.07 0.86 -12.80
CA VAL A 64 11.84 0.90 -14.25
C VAL A 64 10.37 1.24 -14.56
N GLU A 65 10.13 1.84 -15.73
CA GLU A 65 8.80 2.28 -16.16
C GLU A 65 7.75 1.14 -16.17
N ALA A 66 8.16 -0.08 -16.53
CA ALA A 66 7.27 -1.24 -16.53
C ALA A 66 6.70 -1.54 -15.12
N VAL A 67 7.53 -1.45 -14.09
CA VAL A 67 7.11 -1.65 -12.69
C VAL A 67 6.15 -0.55 -12.25
N LEU A 68 6.43 0.71 -12.61
CA LEU A 68 5.52 1.83 -12.32
C LEU A 68 4.16 1.65 -13.01
N ARG A 69 4.13 1.13 -14.23
CA ARG A 69 2.89 0.86 -14.97
C ARG A 69 2.05 -0.21 -14.26
N ASP A 70 2.69 -1.28 -13.81
CA ASP A 70 2.02 -2.36 -13.09
C ASP A 70 1.48 -1.89 -11.73
N TRP A 71 2.23 -1.04 -11.01
CA TRP A 71 1.75 -0.43 -9.77
C TRP A 71 0.55 0.48 -9.99
N ARG A 72 0.58 1.32 -11.04
CA ARG A 72 -0.58 2.17 -11.38
C ARG A 72 -1.81 1.33 -11.74
N ALA A 73 -1.65 0.30 -12.57
CA ALA A 73 -2.74 -0.58 -12.93
C ALA A 73 -3.35 -1.28 -11.70
N LEU A 74 -2.51 -1.69 -10.73
CA LEU A 74 -2.98 -2.25 -9.47
C LEU A 74 -3.78 -1.23 -8.64
N VAL A 75 -3.29 0.02 -8.53
CA VAL A 75 -3.98 1.09 -7.80
C VAL A 75 -5.31 1.44 -8.45
N ASP A 76 -5.34 1.56 -9.78
CA ASP A 76 -6.56 1.87 -10.53
C ASP A 76 -7.60 0.76 -10.38
N ALA A 77 -7.18 -0.52 -10.48
CA ALA A 77 -8.06 -1.66 -10.24
C ALA A 77 -8.60 -1.67 -8.81
N TRP A 78 -7.73 -1.41 -7.82
CA TRP A 78 -8.12 -1.35 -6.42
C TRP A 78 -9.12 -0.23 -6.14
N HIS A 79 -8.94 0.96 -6.73
CA HIS A 79 -9.91 2.06 -6.64
C HIS A 79 -11.25 1.69 -7.27
N GLY A 80 -11.24 1.07 -8.45
CA GLY A 80 -12.48 0.66 -9.14
C GLY A 80 -13.30 -0.38 -8.38
N GLU A 81 -12.65 -1.23 -7.58
CA GLU A 81 -13.34 -2.21 -6.72
C GLU A 81 -13.89 -1.60 -5.41
N HIS A 82 -13.49 -0.37 -5.07
CA HIS A 82 -13.68 0.22 -3.75
C HIS A 82 -14.16 1.67 -3.80
N GLU A 83 -15.18 1.94 -4.61
CA GLU A 83 -15.79 3.27 -4.78
C GLU A 83 -16.42 3.83 -3.49
N GLU A 84 -16.72 2.98 -2.51
CA GLU A 84 -17.33 3.35 -1.22
C GLU A 84 -16.27 3.44 -0.12
N GLY A 85 -15.71 4.64 0.09
CA GLY A 85 -14.84 4.94 1.22
C GLY A 85 -13.64 5.79 0.87
N GLU A 86 -12.84 6.13 1.89
CA GLU A 86 -11.53 6.74 1.67
C GLU A 86 -10.53 5.63 1.33
N VAL A 87 -9.96 5.71 0.14
CA VAL A 87 -8.90 4.82 -0.33
C VAL A 87 -7.58 5.56 -0.30
N SER A 88 -6.58 4.99 0.37
CA SER A 88 -5.21 5.51 0.40
C SER A 88 -4.22 4.44 -0.08
N CYS A 89 -3.24 4.85 -0.88
CA CYS A 89 -2.16 3.99 -1.37
C CYS A 89 -0.82 4.41 -0.76
N PHE A 90 0.02 3.42 -0.47
CA PHE A 90 1.37 3.60 0.03
C PHE A 90 2.35 2.65 -0.67
N LEU A 91 3.56 3.13 -0.91
CA LEU A 91 4.73 2.30 -1.24
C LEU A 91 5.44 1.93 0.07
N GLY A 92 5.56 0.64 0.36
CA GLY A 92 6.30 0.11 1.50
C GLY A 92 7.67 -0.39 1.04
N PHE A 93 8.70 0.40 1.27
CA PHE A 93 10.09 0.03 1.00
C PHE A 93 10.60 -0.87 2.12
N VAL A 94 10.86 -2.12 1.79
CA VAL A 94 11.31 -3.16 2.72
C VAL A 94 12.79 -3.42 2.51
N ASP A 95 13.60 -3.22 3.55
CA ASP A 95 15.02 -3.54 3.52
C ASP A 95 15.29 -5.03 3.81
N LEU A 96 16.56 -5.44 3.67
CA LEU A 96 16.99 -6.83 3.95
C LEU A 96 16.80 -7.24 5.43
N ALA A 97 16.69 -6.29 6.36
CA ALA A 97 16.40 -6.56 7.76
C ALA A 97 14.89 -6.67 8.04
N GLY A 98 14.04 -6.43 7.05
CA GLY A 98 12.58 -6.42 7.19
C GLY A 98 12.02 -5.09 7.73
N THR A 99 12.83 -4.04 7.81
CA THR A 99 12.36 -2.70 8.18
C THR A 99 11.56 -2.10 7.04
N VAL A 100 10.41 -1.51 7.36
CA VAL A 100 9.53 -0.91 6.36
C VAL A 100 9.53 0.62 6.50
N SER A 101 9.73 1.30 5.37
CA SER A 101 9.53 2.74 5.22
C SER A 101 8.37 3.02 4.25
N TYR A 102 7.44 3.88 4.65
CA TYR A 102 6.22 4.14 3.89
C TYR A 102 6.26 5.50 3.19
N TYR A 103 5.85 5.52 1.93
CA TYR A 103 5.63 6.75 1.16
C TYR A 103 4.22 6.72 0.60
N ARG A 104 3.44 7.77 0.83
CA ARG A 104 2.09 7.86 0.27
C ARG A 104 2.18 7.95 -1.25
N CYS A 105 1.39 7.15 -1.95
CA CYS A 105 1.20 7.33 -3.38
C CYS A 105 0.44 8.66 -3.53
N GLU A 106 1.14 9.71 -3.98
CA GLU A 106 0.43 10.83 -4.59
C GLU A 106 -0.10 10.31 -5.92
N THR A 107 -1.30 9.74 -5.90
CA THR A 107 -2.08 9.65 -7.13
C THR A 107 -2.16 11.08 -7.63
N ALA A 108 -1.56 11.37 -8.79
CA ALA A 108 -1.81 12.60 -9.50
C ALA A 108 -3.32 12.65 -9.68
N ALA A 109 -3.99 13.38 -8.78
CA ALA A 109 -5.42 13.51 -8.83
C ALA A 109 -5.76 13.98 -10.25
N PRO A 110 -6.78 13.44 -10.92
CA PRO A 110 -7.43 14.18 -11.98
C PRO A 110 -8.03 15.43 -11.33
N SER A 111 -7.18 16.46 -11.16
CA SER A 111 -7.52 17.84 -10.83
C SER A 111 -8.66 18.04 -9.82
N THR A 112 -8.54 17.65 -8.55
CA THR A 112 -9.17 18.40 -7.44
C THR A 112 -8.55 18.06 -6.07
N LEU A 113 -7.97 19.08 -5.43
CA LEU A 113 -7.75 19.29 -3.99
C LEU A 113 -7.73 18.06 -3.05
N CYS A 114 -6.55 17.70 -2.56
CA CYS A 114 -6.40 16.96 -1.30
C CYS A 114 -5.57 17.79 -0.31
N SER A 115 -6.28 18.52 0.54
CA SER A 115 -5.78 19.04 1.82
C SER A 115 -5.90 17.91 2.85
N GLY A 116 -4.79 17.42 3.38
CA GLY A 116 -4.80 16.53 4.55
C GLY A 116 -3.57 15.63 4.64
N ALA A 117 -2.61 16.01 5.49
CA ALA A 117 -1.53 15.13 5.91
C ALA A 117 -2.10 14.09 6.88
N ASP A 118 -2.05 12.81 6.50
CA ASP A 118 -2.43 11.68 7.35
C ASP A 118 -1.29 11.42 8.35
N SER A 119 -1.44 11.99 9.55
CA SER A 119 -0.38 12.08 10.59
C SER A 119 -0.07 10.75 11.29
N HIS A 120 -0.78 9.68 10.93
CA HIS A 120 -0.62 8.36 11.57
C HIS A 120 0.55 7.52 11.03
N LEU A 121 1.21 7.94 9.95
CA LEU A 121 2.30 7.16 9.31
C LEU A 121 3.65 7.87 9.26
N THR A 122 3.71 9.15 9.66
CA THR A 122 4.96 9.89 9.82
C THR A 122 5.48 9.74 11.25
N ARG A 123 6.58 9.03 11.44
CA ARG A 123 7.35 9.05 12.69
C ARG A 123 7.94 10.45 12.91
N SER A 124 7.71 11.02 14.09
CA SER A 124 8.62 11.95 14.77
C SER A 124 9.91 11.24 15.19
#